data_AF-A0A972TVF4-F1
#
_entry.id   AF-A0A972TVF4-F1
#
_cell.length_a   1.000
_cell.length_b   1.000
_cell.length_c   1.000
_cell.angle_alpha   90.00
_cell.angle_beta   90.00
_cell.angle_gamma   90.00
#
_symmetry.space_group_name_H-M   'P 1'
#
loop_
_entity.id
_entity.type
_entity.pdbx_description
1 polymer ?
#
loop_
_entity_poly.entity_id
_entity_poly.type
_entity_poly.pdbx_seq_one_letter_code
_entity_poly.pdbx_strand_id
1 'polypeptide(L)'
;MELKVKRIHKDAKLPLYQHKGDAGLDLFSSVDCVLEKGEVKPVPTGIQVAIPERYVGLVWDKSGISLKGVHRMAGVIDSGYRGEVRVVMVNLGDEPFVIEKGMKIAQLLIQPVTEVKVVESKGLEETSRGEKGFGSTGKY
;
A
#
# COMPACT_ATOMS: atom_id res chain seq x y z
N MET A 1 -4.60 7.80 18.64
CA MET A 1 -3.90 6.58 18.16
C MET A 1 -2.50 6.97 17.75
N GLU A 2 -1.50 6.16 18.06
CA GLU A 2 -0.10 6.40 17.69
C GLU A 2 0.43 5.24 16.85
N LEU A 3 1.25 5.54 15.85
CA LEU A 3 1.97 4.55 15.05
C LEU A 3 3.45 4.57 15.44
N LYS A 4 3.95 3.47 16.01
CA LYS A 4 5.38 3.36 16.34
C LYS A 4 6.17 3.00 15.09
N VAL A 5 7.21 3.77 14.79
CA VAL A 5 8.08 3.59 13.62
C VAL A 5 9.54 3.57 14.08
N LYS A 6 10.32 2.60 13.59
CA LYS A 6 11.75 2.50 13.83
C LYS A 6 12.49 2.64 12.50
N ARG A 7 13.41 3.60 12.39
CA ARG A 7 14.37 3.63 11.29
C ARG A 7 15.38 2.52 11.47
N ILE A 8 15.61 1.74 10.42
CA ILE A 8 16.67 0.72 10.36
C ILE A 8 17.76 1.07 9.35
N HIS A 9 17.55 2.13 8.56
CA HIS A 9 18.55 2.71 7.68
C HIS A 9 18.74 4.20 7.98
N LYS A 10 19.98 4.70 7.85
CA LYS A 10 20.32 6.11 8.16
C LYS A 10 19.60 7.12 7.27
N ASP A 11 19.34 6.73 6.02
CA ASP A 11 18.66 7.57 5.03
C ASP A 11 17.14 7.46 5.07
N ALA A 12 16.59 6.64 5.98
CA ALA A 12 15.15 6.42 6.08
C ALA A 12 14.41 7.69 6.58
N LYS A 13 13.35 8.09 5.87
CA LYS A 13 12.44 9.15 6.31
C LYS A 13 11.27 8.55 7.08
N LEU A 14 10.80 9.26 8.11
CA LEU A 14 9.59 8.82 8.81
C LEU A 14 8.36 9.11 7.94
N PRO A 15 7.34 8.24 7.96
CA PRO A 15 6.09 8.52 7.29
C PRO A 15 5.43 9.77 7.88
N LEU A 16 4.79 10.58 7.03
CA LEU A 16 4.14 11.81 7.49
C LEU A 16 2.93 12.18 6.64
N TYR A 17 1.91 12.75 7.30
CA TYR A 17 0.80 13.43 6.62
C TYR A 17 1.30 14.78 6.12
N GLN A 18 1.00 15.13 4.86
CA GLN A 18 1.45 16.40 4.29
C GLN A 18 0.48 17.52 4.62
N HIS A 19 -0.81 17.21 4.60
CA HIS A 19 -1.89 18.15 4.82
C HIS A 19 -2.85 17.62 5.88
N LYS A 20 -3.54 18.57 6.51
CA LYS A 20 -4.62 18.24 7.44
C LYS A 20 -5.73 17.53 6.66
N GLY A 21 -6.10 16.33 7.13
CA GLY A 21 -7.15 15.53 6.50
C GLY A 21 -6.64 14.54 5.45
N ASP A 22 -5.33 14.46 5.20
CA ASP A 22 -4.76 13.39 4.37
C ASP A 22 -5.10 12.02 4.96
N ALA A 23 -5.54 11.09 4.10
CA ALA A 23 -5.87 9.74 4.53
C ALA A 23 -4.62 8.89 4.84
N GLY A 24 -3.53 9.12 4.10
CA GLY A 24 -2.32 8.30 4.14
C GLY A 24 -1.07 9.07 4.54
N LEU A 25 -0.13 8.37 5.21
CA LEU A 25 1.21 8.87 5.49
C LEU A 25 2.12 8.61 4.28
N ASP A 26 2.79 9.62 3.75
CA ASP A 26 3.75 9.42 2.65
C ASP A 26 4.85 8.42 3.05
N LEU A 27 5.12 7.42 2.20
CA LEU A 27 6.25 6.51 2.31
C LEU A 27 7.35 6.94 1.34
N PHE A 28 8.60 6.81 1.76
CA PHE A 28 9.75 7.29 1.03
C PHE A 28 10.68 6.13 0.66
N SER A 29 11.31 6.19 -0.52
CA SER A 29 12.40 5.29 -0.85
C SER A 29 13.62 5.59 0.03
N SER A 30 14.34 4.55 0.46
CA SER A 30 15.61 4.67 1.17
C SER A 30 16.83 4.45 0.26
N VAL A 31 16.61 4.16 -1.02
CA VAL A 31 17.65 3.86 -2.02
C VAL A 31 17.34 4.53 -3.35
N ASP A 32 18.37 4.68 -4.18
CA ASP A 32 18.20 4.97 -5.61
C ASP A 32 17.95 3.65 -6.36
N CYS A 33 16.95 3.62 -7.24
CA CYS A 33 16.73 2.49 -8.14
C CYS A 33 15.97 2.91 -9.40
N VAL A 34 16.09 2.11 -10.46
CA VAL A 34 15.29 2.25 -11.67
C VAL A 34 14.32 1.08 -11.76
N LEU A 35 13.06 1.38 -12.11
CA LEU A 35 12.04 0.38 -12.38
C LEU A 35 11.78 0.34 -13.90
N GLU A 36 12.31 -0.69 -14.55
CA GLU A 36 12.16 -0.88 -15.99
C GLU A 36 10.72 -1.25 -16.35
N LYS A 37 10.33 -1.08 -17.63
CA LYS A 37 9.00 -1.49 -18.11
C LYS A 37 8.72 -2.96 -17.80
N GLY A 38 7.58 -3.23 -17.17
CA GLY A 38 7.13 -4.56 -16.74
C GLY A 38 7.85 -5.11 -15.52
N GLU A 39 8.84 -4.40 -14.99
CA GLU A 39 9.63 -4.86 -13.85
C GLU A 39 8.86 -4.70 -12.55
N VAL A 40 8.98 -5.69 -11.67
CA VAL A 40 8.47 -5.65 -10.30
C VAL A 40 9.64 -5.60 -9.33
N LYS A 41 9.71 -4.57 -8.47
CA LYS A 41 10.74 -4.46 -7.43
C LYS A 41 10.15 -4.15 -6.05
N PRO A 42 10.65 -4.79 -4.98
CA PRO A 42 10.37 -4.36 -3.61
C PRO A 42 11.28 -3.18 -3.23
N VAL A 43 10.77 -1.95 -3.33
CA VAL A 43 11.52 -0.73 -3.03
C VAL A 43 11.62 -0.55 -1.50
N PRO A 44 12.84 -0.56 -0.93
CA PRO A 44 13.05 -0.46 0.51
C PRO A 44 12.73 0.94 1.06
N THR A 45 12.00 1.01 2.18
CA THR A 45 11.73 2.29 2.88
C THR A 45 12.70 2.58 4.02
N GLY A 46 13.45 1.56 4.47
CA GLY A 46 14.37 1.68 5.59
C GLY A 46 13.68 1.85 6.96
N ILE A 47 12.37 1.58 7.05
CA ILE A 47 11.61 1.64 8.31
C ILE A 47 10.95 0.31 8.65
N GLN A 48 10.79 0.08 9.95
CA GLN A 48 9.88 -0.91 10.52
C GLN A 48 8.72 -0.18 11.17
N VAL A 49 7.54 -0.79 11.16
CA VAL A 49 6.34 -0.23 11.79
C VAL A 49 5.73 -1.24 12.76
N ALA A 50 5.09 -0.75 13.80
CA ALA A 50 4.21 -1.56 14.64
C ALA A 50 2.77 -1.08 14.45
N ILE A 51 2.05 -1.71 13.51
CA ILE A 51 0.62 -1.45 13.31
C ILE A 51 -0.12 -1.92 14.58
N PRO A 52 -1.00 -1.10 15.18
CA PRO A 52 -1.78 -1.52 16.34
C PRO A 52 -2.66 -2.75 16.05
N GLU A 53 -2.93 -3.56 17.08
CA GLU A 53 -3.91 -4.64 16.96
C GLU A 53 -5.28 -4.11 16.53
N ARG A 54 -6.03 -4.91 15.76
CA ARG A 54 -7.31 -4.52 15.13
C ARG A 54 -7.18 -3.42 14.07
N TYR A 55 -5.96 -3.13 13.62
CA TYR A 55 -5.69 -2.28 12.46
C TYR A 55 -4.82 -3.00 11.43
N VAL A 56 -4.91 -2.54 10.20
CA VAL A 56 -4.06 -2.93 9.08
C VAL A 56 -3.34 -1.70 8.53
N GLY A 57 -2.09 -1.87 8.12
CA GLY A 57 -1.41 -0.89 7.28
C GLY A 57 -1.65 -1.22 5.81
N LEU A 58 -2.30 -0.32 5.07
CA LEU A 58 -2.53 -0.47 3.64
C LEU A 58 -1.65 0.50 2.87
N VAL A 59 -0.67 -0.03 2.15
CA VAL A 59 0.10 0.74 1.18
C VAL A 59 -0.81 1.03 0.00
N TRP A 60 -0.89 2.29 -0.41
CA TRP A 60 -1.66 2.82 -1.54
C TRP A 60 -0.78 3.65 -2.47
N ASP A 61 -1.17 3.71 -3.74
CA ASP A 61 -0.45 4.50 -4.72
C ASP A 61 -0.61 5.99 -4.48
N LYS A 62 0.34 6.76 -4.98
CA LYS A 62 0.19 8.20 -5.14
C LYS A 62 -0.25 8.48 -6.57
N SER A 63 -1.32 9.25 -6.75
CA SER A 63 -1.89 9.55 -8.07
C SER A 63 -0.84 10.08 -9.08
N GLY A 64 0.05 10.97 -8.64
CA GLY A 64 1.12 11.51 -9.49
C GLY A 64 2.13 10.48 -9.99
N ILE A 65 2.32 9.37 -9.26
CA ILE A 65 3.18 8.25 -9.66
C ILE A 65 2.39 7.30 -10.57
N SER A 66 1.12 7.04 -10.24
CA SER A 66 0.22 6.22 -11.07
C SER A 66 -0.02 6.79 -12.46
N LEU A 67 -0.03 8.11 -12.62
CA LEU A 67 -0.12 8.77 -13.94
C LEU A 67 1.06 8.42 -14.86
N LYS A 68 2.18 7.95 -14.31
CA LYS A 68 3.34 7.47 -15.07
C LYS A 68 3.28 5.96 -15.37
N GLY A 69 2.16 5.31 -15.09
CA GLY A 69 1.99 3.87 -15.25
C GLY A 69 2.57 3.04 -14.11
N VAL A 70 2.97 3.65 -12.99
CA VAL A 70 3.60 2.93 -11.88
C VAL A 70 2.57 2.60 -10.79
N HIS A 71 2.51 1.33 -10.39
CA HIS A 71 1.51 0.80 -9.47
C HIS A 71 2.16 -0.02 -8.36
N ARG A 72 1.57 -0.03 -7.15
CA ARG A 72 1.89 -0.98 -6.11
C ARG A 72 1.29 -2.36 -6.42
N MET A 73 2.04 -3.44 -6.27
CA MET A 73 1.53 -4.80 -6.48
C MET A 73 1.00 -5.45 -5.20
N ALA A 74 1.56 -5.09 -4.05
CA ALA A 74 1.14 -5.55 -2.74
C ALA A 74 0.80 -4.35 -1.86
N GLY A 75 0.27 -4.59 -0.66
CA GLY A 75 0.09 -3.48 0.27
C GLY A 75 -0.45 -3.79 1.65
N VAL A 76 -0.69 -5.05 2.02
CA VAL A 76 -1.12 -5.39 3.37
C VAL A 76 0.10 -5.49 4.29
N ILE A 77 0.08 -4.72 5.37
CA ILE A 77 1.04 -4.78 6.47
C ILE A 77 0.27 -5.18 7.73
N ASP A 78 0.50 -6.41 8.19
CA ASP A 78 -0.16 -6.96 9.36
C ASP A 78 0.33 -6.33 10.67
N SER A 79 -0.53 -6.33 11.69
CA SER A 79 -0.21 -5.90 13.06
C SER A 79 0.93 -6.66 13.70
N GLY A 80 1.13 -7.93 13.32
CA GLY A 80 2.26 -8.76 13.75
C GLY A 80 3.58 -8.49 13.01
N TYR A 81 3.55 -7.79 11.87
CA TYR A 81 4.75 -7.61 11.04
C TYR A 81 5.74 -6.64 11.68
N ARG A 82 7.02 -7.03 11.77
CA ARG A 82 8.13 -6.20 12.27
C ARG A 82 9.32 -6.15 11.32
N GLY A 83 9.19 -6.70 10.12
CA GLY A 83 10.20 -6.56 9.09
C GLY A 83 10.24 -5.15 8.51
N GLU A 84 11.15 -4.94 7.57
CA GLU A 84 11.21 -3.68 6.82
C GLU A 84 9.96 -3.51 5.96
N VAL A 85 9.32 -2.35 6.03
CA VAL A 85 8.27 -1.99 5.07
C VAL A 85 8.92 -1.81 3.70
N ARG A 86 8.53 -2.63 2.73
CA ARG A 86 8.94 -2.48 1.33
C ARG A 86 7.72 -2.23 0.47
N VAL A 87 7.83 -1.27 -0.44
CA VAL A 87 6.77 -1.00 -1.41
C VAL A 87 7.04 -1.84 -2.64
N VAL A 88 6.24 -2.88 -2.86
CA VAL A 88 6.36 -3.70 -4.08
C VAL A 88 5.73 -2.91 -5.22
N MET A 89 6.55 -2.41 -6.13
CA MET A 89 6.13 -1.55 -7.24
C MET A 89 6.32 -2.27 -8.57
N VAL A 90 5.42 -2.02 -9.51
CA VAL A 90 5.51 -2.41 -10.92
C VAL A 90 5.45 -1.17 -11.81
N ASN A 91 6.26 -1.14 -12.86
CA ASN A 91 6.15 -0.13 -13.91
C ASN A 91 5.37 -0.70 -15.10
N LEU A 92 4.15 -0.23 -15.30
CA LEU A 92 3.30 -0.56 -16.45
C LEU A 92 3.39 0.50 -17.56
N GLY A 93 4.17 1.56 -17.35
CA GLY A 93 4.44 2.60 -18.33
C GLY A 93 5.45 2.17 -19.38
N ASP A 94 5.60 2.99 -20.41
CA ASP A 94 6.52 2.72 -21.53
C ASP A 94 7.97 3.14 -21.26
N GLU A 95 8.18 4.07 -20.32
CA GLU A 95 9.49 4.62 -19.98
C GLU A 95 10.00 4.09 -18.63
N PRO A 96 11.33 3.92 -18.44
CA PRO A 96 11.91 3.59 -17.15
C PRO A 96 11.53 4.62 -16.08
N PHE A 97 11.15 4.15 -14.89
CA PHE A 97 10.82 5.03 -13.78
C PHE A 97 11.99 5.11 -12.79
N VAL A 98 12.63 6.27 -12.74
CA VAL A 98 13.74 6.55 -11.80
C VAL A 98 13.18 6.91 -10.43
N ILE A 99 13.56 6.14 -9.43
CA ILE A 99 13.26 6.36 -8.02
C ILE A 99 14.52 6.85 -7.34
N GLU A 100 14.47 8.08 -6.85
CA GLU A 100 15.56 8.67 -6.07
C GLU A 100 15.38 8.39 -4.58
N LYS A 101 16.50 8.29 -3.87
CA LYS A 101 16.52 8.18 -2.41
C LYS A 101 15.79 9.36 -1.79
N GLY A 102 14.84 9.05 -0.91
CA GLY A 102 14.00 10.04 -0.23
C GLY A 102 12.85 10.57 -1.06
N MET A 103 12.62 10.06 -2.28
CA MET A 103 11.42 10.29 -3.08
C MET A 103 10.20 9.65 -2.40
N LYS A 104 9.05 10.33 -2.44
CA LYS A 104 7.77 9.74 -2.02
C LYS A 104 7.36 8.70 -3.06
N ILE A 105 7.11 7.47 -2.65
CA ILE A 105 6.84 6.35 -3.58
C ILE A 105 5.45 5.74 -3.40
N ALA A 106 4.87 5.85 -2.21
CA ALA A 106 3.53 5.35 -1.88
C ALA A 106 2.97 6.13 -0.68
N GLN A 107 1.79 5.76 -0.21
CA GLN A 107 1.21 6.25 1.04
C GLN A 107 0.70 5.08 1.89
N LEU A 108 0.79 5.19 3.20
CA LEU A 108 0.32 4.19 4.16
C LEU A 108 -0.98 4.65 4.80
N LEU A 109 -2.06 3.90 4.64
CA LEU A 109 -3.33 4.13 5.34
C LEU A 109 -3.41 3.18 6.53
N ILE A 110 -3.81 3.69 7.68
CA ILE A 110 -4.08 2.87 8.87
C ILE A 110 -5.60 2.72 8.99
N GLN A 111 -6.10 1.51 8.77
CA GLN A 111 -7.54 1.24 8.76
C GLN A 111 -7.92 0.22 9.84
N PRO A 112 -9.06 0.40 10.52
CA PRO A 112 -9.58 -0.61 11.43
C PRO A 112 -9.95 -1.88 10.66
N VAL A 113 -9.69 -3.04 11.25
CA VAL A 113 -10.10 -4.35 10.72
C VAL A 113 -10.76 -5.17 11.83
N THR A 114 -11.71 -5.99 11.43
CA THR A 114 -12.44 -6.89 12.32
C THR A 114 -11.96 -8.31 12.12
N GLU A 115 -11.69 -9.00 13.21
CA GLU A 115 -11.45 -10.44 13.19
C GLU A 115 -12.78 -11.17 12.97
N VAL A 116 -12.81 -12.09 12.00
CA VAL A 116 -14.01 -12.86 11.66
C VAL A 116 -13.76 -14.34 11.87
N LYS A 117 -14.77 -15.05 12.38
CA LYS A 117 -14.80 -16.51 12.38
C LYS A 117 -15.39 -16.97 11.06
N VAL A 118 -14.61 -17.69 10.26
CA VAL A 118 -15.11 -18.33 9.04
C VAL A 118 -15.94 -19.56 9.42
N VAL A 119 -17.18 -19.63 8.93
CA VAL A 119 -18.12 -20.73 9.16
C VAL A 119 -18.71 -21.16 7.81
N GLU A 120 -18.65 -22.44 7.49
CA GLU A 120 -19.28 -23.00 6.29
C GLU A 120 -20.82 -23.02 6.45
N SER A 121 -21.54 -22.60 5.41
CA SER A 121 -23.01 -22.59 5.39
C SER A 121 -23.56 -23.42 4.22
N LYS A 122 -24.76 -23.98 4.39
CA LYS A 122 -25.49 -24.69 3.31
C LYS A 122 -26.10 -23.76 2.27
N GLY A 123 -26.13 -22.45 2.54
CA GLY A 123 -26.64 -21.40 1.65
C GLY A 123 -26.39 -20.00 2.21
N LEU A 124 -26.54 -18.97 1.38
CA LEU A 124 -26.42 -17.56 1.76
C LEU A 124 -27.76 -16.85 1.54
N GLU A 125 -28.01 -15.74 2.22
CA GLU A 125 -29.22 -14.94 2.00
C GLU A 125 -29.26 -14.31 0.60
N GLU A 126 -30.45 -14.20 0.02
CA GLU A 126 -30.64 -13.46 -1.23
C GLU A 126 -30.46 -11.96 -1.01
N THR A 127 -29.83 -11.29 -1.98
CA THR A 127 -29.67 -9.83 -1.97
C THR A 127 -30.14 -9.24 -3.30
N SER A 128 -30.43 -7.95 -3.32
CA SER A 128 -30.82 -7.24 -4.56
C SER A 128 -29.75 -7.30 -5.65
N ARG A 129 -28.48 -7.48 -5.27
CA ARG A 129 -27.37 -7.71 -6.19
C ARG A 129 -27.33 -9.15 -6.69
N GLY A 130 -27.56 -10.14 -5.81
CA GLY A 130 -27.47 -11.56 -6.16
C GLY A 130 -26.12 -11.91 -6.81
N GLU A 131 -26.15 -12.66 -7.91
CA GLU A 131 -24.97 -13.10 -8.66
C GLU A 131 -24.40 -12.06 -9.65
N LYS A 132 -24.92 -10.83 -9.65
CA LYS A 132 -24.56 -9.78 -10.61
C LYS A 132 -23.19 -9.15 -10.28
N GLY A 133 -22.23 -9.25 -11.21
CA GLY A 133 -20.90 -8.65 -11.13
C GLY A 133 -20.35 -8.24 -12.51
N PHE A 134 -19.12 -7.70 -12.56
CA PHE A 134 -18.40 -7.36 -13.81
C PHE A 134 -19.22 -6.53 -14.82
N GLY A 135 -19.55 -5.28 -14.46
CA GLY A 135 -20.35 -4.41 -15.35
C GLY A 135 -21.85 -4.68 -15.31
N SER A 136 -22.36 -5.44 -14.35
CA SER A 136 -23.78 -5.81 -14.27
C SER A 136 -24.78 -4.65 -14.12
N THR A 137 -24.32 -3.41 -13.93
CA THR A 137 -25.14 -2.19 -13.85
C THR A 137 -24.96 -1.25 -15.04
N GLY A 138 -24.16 -1.59 -16.07
CA GLY A 138 -23.89 -0.70 -17.19
C GLY A 138 -22.82 -1.19 -18.19
N LYS A 139 -22.53 -0.38 -19.21
CA LYS A 139 -21.76 -0.77 -20.40
C LYS A 139 -20.23 -0.56 -20.31
N TYR A 140 -19.64 -0.74 -19.12
CA TYR A 140 -18.19 -0.80 -18.91
C TYR A 140 -17.84 -1.93 -17.94
#